data_AF-A0A0J9SHH2-F1
#
_entry.id   AF-A0A0J9SHH2-F1
#
_cell.length_a   1.000
_cell.length_b   1.000
_cell.length_c   1.000
_cell.angle_alpha   90.00
_cell.angle_beta   90.00
_cell.angle_gamma   90.00
#
_symmetry.space_group_name_H-M   'P 1'
#
loop_
_entity.id
_entity.type
_entity.pdbx_description
1 polymer ?
#
loop_
_entity_poly.entity_id
_entity_poly.type
_entity_poly.pdbx_seq_one_letter_code
_entity_poly.pdbx_strand_id
1 'polypeptide(L)'
;MLFGLLPLLGYIYPILFYGEKQAIIPWCGARRHGKTKVKPCGITYYNPDLFLAMYCLNMIYLCTSVIIVISVIVYTFIKAVKYEKLKAGKGKMNRKEYINFCKEVFLI
;
A
#
# COMPACT_ATOMS: atom_id res chain seq x y z
N MET A 1 -5.15 -13.27 -6.75
CA MET A 1 -5.43 -12.03 -7.51
C MET A 1 -6.16 -10.98 -6.67
N LEU A 2 -7.11 -11.33 -5.79
CA LEU A 2 -7.86 -10.36 -4.98
C LEU A 2 -6.99 -9.47 -4.04
N PHE A 3 -5.88 -10.00 -3.50
CA PHE A 3 -5.05 -9.28 -2.53
C PHE A 3 -4.26 -8.08 -3.10
N GLY A 4 -4.10 -8.00 -4.43
CA GLY A 4 -3.43 -6.87 -5.08
C GLY A 4 -4.27 -5.60 -5.13
N LEU A 5 -5.59 -5.71 -4.98
CA LEU A 5 -6.51 -4.57 -5.06
C LEU A 5 -6.52 -3.74 -3.77
N LEU A 6 -6.23 -4.34 -2.62
CA LEU A 6 -6.23 -3.68 -1.30
C LEU A 6 -5.28 -2.46 -1.24
N PRO A 7 -3.99 -2.57 -1.62
CA PRO A 7 -3.09 -1.41 -1.57
C PRO A 7 -3.46 -0.32 -2.59
N LEU A 8 -4.12 -0.67 -3.70
CA LEU A 8 -4.56 0.31 -4.70
C LEU A 8 -5.63 1.26 -4.12
N LEU A 9 -6.55 0.75 -3.29
CA LEU A 9 -7.56 1.57 -2.62
C LEU A 9 -6.94 2.62 -1.68
N GLY A 10 -5.88 2.26 -0.95
CA GLY A 10 -5.19 3.21 -0.08
C GLY A 10 -4.41 4.27 -0.87
N TYR A 11 -3.97 3.97 -2.09
CA TYR A 11 -3.15 4.88 -2.91
C TYR A 11 -3.99 5.96 -3.62
N ILE A 12 -5.30 5.75 -3.72
CA ILE A 12 -6.25 6.73 -4.29
C ILE A 12 -6.28 8.01 -3.45
N TYR A 13 -6.25 7.91 -2.12
CA TYR A 13 -6.33 9.06 -1.22
C TYR A 13 -5.23 10.11 -1.46
N PRO A 14 -3.92 9.78 -1.47
CA PRO A 14 -2.91 10.77 -1.80
C PRO A 14 -3.10 11.31 -3.22
N ILE A 15 -3.48 10.50 -4.21
CA ILE A 15 -3.69 11.01 -5.58
C ILE A 15 -4.79 12.09 -5.65
N LEU A 16 -5.90 11.92 -4.91
CA LEU A 16 -7.00 12.89 -4.99
C LEU A 16 -6.70 14.21 -4.29
N PHE A 17 -5.99 14.19 -3.16
CA PHE A 17 -5.87 15.34 -2.28
C PHE A 17 -4.46 15.97 -2.23
N TYR A 18 -3.49 15.39 -2.94
CA TYR A 18 -2.14 15.93 -3.03
C TYR A 18 -2.11 17.19 -3.90
N GLY A 19 -1.53 18.28 -3.38
CA GLY A 19 -1.41 19.55 -4.10
C GLY A 19 -2.31 20.70 -3.62
N GLU A 20 -3.01 20.56 -2.49
CA GLU A 20 -3.90 21.57 -1.90
C GLU A 20 -4.88 22.19 -2.90
N LYS A 21 -4.54 23.34 -3.52
CA LYS A 21 -5.37 24.05 -4.51
C LYS A 21 -5.24 23.50 -5.93
N GLN A 22 -4.19 22.75 -6.22
CA GLN A 22 -3.93 22.10 -7.51
C GLN A 22 -4.21 20.59 -7.46
N ALA A 23 -4.71 20.10 -6.33
CA ALA A 23 -5.15 18.73 -6.20
C ALA A 23 -6.36 18.44 -7.11
N ILE A 24 -6.58 17.17 -7.46
CA ILE A 24 -7.75 16.73 -8.23
C ILE A 24 -9.03 17.14 -7.49
N ILE A 25 -9.05 16.94 -6.17
CA ILE A 25 -10.04 17.54 -5.28
C ILE A 25 -9.36 18.65 -4.48
N PRO A 26 -9.51 19.91 -4.91
CA PRO A 26 -8.89 21.02 -4.21
C PRO A 26 -9.57 21.20 -2.85
N TRP A 27 -8.77 21.33 -1.80
CA TRP A 27 -9.27 21.45 -0.44
C TRP A 27 -8.59 22.59 0.32
N CYS A 28 -9.26 23.09 1.37
CA CYS A 28 -8.74 24.15 2.22
C CYS A 28 -8.83 23.77 3.71
N GLY A 29 -7.68 23.78 4.40
CA GLY A 29 -7.58 23.58 5.84
C GLY A 29 -7.47 24.88 6.67
N ALA A 30 -7.83 26.03 6.10
CA ALA A 30 -7.63 27.32 6.77
C ALA A 30 -8.52 27.45 8.02
N ARG A 31 -7.90 27.53 9.21
CA ARG A 31 -8.59 27.70 10.51
C ARG A 31 -9.50 28.93 10.63
N ARG A 32 -9.49 29.84 9.64
CA ARG A 32 -10.25 31.11 9.61
C ARG A 32 -11.32 31.16 8.53
N HIS A 33 -11.85 30.02 8.10
CA HIS A 33 -13.00 30.01 7.19
C HIS A 33 -14.19 30.74 7.86
N GLY A 34 -14.62 31.87 7.27
CA GLY A 34 -15.80 32.63 7.72
C GLY A 34 -15.62 33.69 8.82
N LYS A 35 -14.40 34.00 9.29
CA LYS A 35 -14.20 35.01 10.36
C LYS A 35 -13.68 36.38 9.91
N THR A 36 -13.31 36.56 8.64
CA THR A 36 -12.81 37.85 8.11
C THR A 36 -13.33 38.09 6.70
N LYS A 37 -13.46 39.36 6.29
CA LYS A 37 -13.89 39.84 4.95
C LYS A 37 -12.96 39.44 3.78
N VAL A 38 -12.15 38.40 3.94
CA VAL A 38 -11.30 37.82 2.90
C VAL A 38 -12.13 36.75 2.20
N LYS A 39 -12.15 36.77 0.85
CA LYS A 39 -12.97 35.87 0.03
C LYS A 39 -12.93 34.44 0.60
N PRO A 40 -14.10 33.80 0.83
CA PRO A 40 -14.12 32.40 1.23
C PRO A 40 -13.32 31.62 0.20
N CYS A 41 -12.53 30.66 0.67
CA CYS A 41 -11.78 29.79 -0.21
C CYS A 41 -12.82 29.21 -1.18
N GLY A 42 -12.71 29.46 -2.49
CA GLY A 42 -13.72 29.07 -3.49
C GLY A 42 -13.77 27.56 -3.75
N ILE A 43 -13.34 26.77 -2.76
CA ILE A 43 -13.14 25.33 -2.77
C ILE A 43 -13.60 24.78 -1.42
N THR A 44 -13.77 23.47 -1.32
CA THR A 44 -14.32 22.79 -0.14
C THR A 44 -13.43 22.95 1.10
N TYR A 45 -14.04 23.40 2.19
CA TYR A 45 -13.38 23.49 3.50
C TYR A 45 -13.41 22.13 4.20
N TYR A 46 -12.24 21.66 4.62
CA TYR A 46 -12.10 20.49 5.48
C TYR A 46 -11.43 20.91 6.78
N ASN A 47 -11.92 20.40 7.90
CA ASN A 47 -11.28 20.62 9.18
C ASN A 47 -9.86 20.01 9.13
N PRO A 48 -8.79 20.80 9.33
CA PRO A 48 -7.42 20.32 9.21
C PRO A 48 -7.13 19.15 10.17
N ASP A 49 -7.73 19.15 11.36
CA ASP A 49 -7.52 18.08 12.34
C ASP A 49 -8.15 16.75 11.88
N LEU A 50 -9.34 16.82 11.28
CA LEU A 50 -10.03 15.65 10.73
C LEU A 50 -9.32 15.13 9.47
N PHE A 51 -8.86 16.04 8.61
CA PHE A 51 -8.13 15.70 7.40
C PHE A 51 -6.79 15.02 7.70
N LEU A 52 -6.07 15.52 8.71
CA LEU A 52 -4.83 14.89 9.19
C LEU A 52 -5.09 13.49 9.76
N ALA A 53 -6.17 13.31 10.53
CA ALA A 53 -6.56 12.00 11.04
C ALA A 53 -6.87 11.00 9.91
N MET A 54 -7.65 11.42 8.90
CA MET A 54 -7.93 10.57 7.72
C MET A 54 -6.67 10.21 6.94
N TYR A 55 -5.76 11.18 6.73
CA TYR A 55 -4.48 10.93 6.09
C TYR A 55 -3.63 9.91 6.86
N CYS A 56 -3.56 10.05 8.19
CA CYS A 56 -2.82 9.14 9.04
C CYS A 56 -3.38 7.72 9.01
N LEU A 57 -4.71 7.56 9.12
CA LEU A 57 -5.38 6.27 9.01
C LEU A 57 -5.15 5.61 7.66
N ASN A 58 -5.24 6.38 6.57
CA ASN A 58 -5.00 5.86 5.23
C ASN A 58 -3.54 5.45 5.03
N MET A 59 -2.58 6.21 5.58
CA MET A 59 -1.16 5.82 5.57
C MET A 59 -0.91 4.53 6.35
N ILE A 60 -1.52 4.38 7.53
CA ILE A 60 -1.43 3.14 8.32
C ILE A 60 -2.01 1.97 7.50
N TYR A 61 -3.20 2.15 6.92
CA TYR A 61 -3.84 1.14 6.08
C TYR A 61 -2.95 0.73 4.90
N LEU A 62 -2.37 1.70 4.20
CA LEU A 62 -1.41 1.46 3.12
C LEU A 62 -0.23 0.63 3.59
N CYS A 63 0.47 1.06 4.64
CA CYS A 63 1.61 0.33 5.19
C CYS A 63 1.24 -1.11 5.58
N THR A 64 0.14 -1.30 6.31
CA THR A 64 -0.34 -2.62 6.71
C THR A 64 -0.70 -3.48 5.51
N SER A 65 -1.41 -2.94 4.52
CA SER A 65 -1.80 -3.68 3.31
C SER A 65 -0.59 -4.15 2.51
N VAL A 66 0.45 -3.30 2.37
CA VAL A 66 1.70 -3.66 1.69
C VAL A 66 2.43 -4.78 2.41
N ILE A 67 2.53 -4.71 3.75
CA ILE A 67 3.16 -5.77 4.57
C ILE A 67 2.43 -7.10 4.39
N ILE A 68 1.09 -7.09 4.37
CA ILE A 68 0.28 -8.29 4.16
C ILE A 68 0.55 -8.88 2.77
N VAL A 69 0.54 -8.06 1.72
CA VAL A 69 0.80 -8.51 0.35
C VAL A 69 2.19 -9.14 0.23
N ILE A 70 3.22 -8.49 0.77
CA ILE A 70 4.59 -9.03 0.78
C ILE A 70 4.64 -10.35 1.53
N SER A 71 3.99 -10.44 2.69
CA SER A 71 3.95 -11.66 3.51
C SER A 71 3.28 -12.82 2.76
N VAL A 72 2.16 -12.57 2.05
CA VAL A 72 1.46 -13.56 1.23
C VAL A 72 2.33 -14.03 0.07
N ILE A 73 3.06 -13.12 -0.58
CA ILE A 73 4.00 -13.44 -1.66
C ILE A 73 5.11 -14.36 -1.12
N VAL A 74 5.77 -13.97 -0.04
CA VAL A 74 6.83 -14.76 0.61
C VAL A 74 6.31 -16.13 1.06
N TYR A 75 5.13 -16.18 1.67
CA TYR A 75 4.50 -17.44 2.08
C TYR A 75 4.23 -18.36 0.88
N THR A 76 3.71 -17.81 -0.23
CA THR A 76 3.47 -18.55 -1.47
C THR A 76 4.78 -19.14 -2.01
N PHE A 77 5.86 -18.36 -2.05
CA PHE A 77 7.17 -18.84 -2.46
C PHE A 77 7.69 -19.98 -1.58
N ILE A 78 7.64 -19.83 -0.26
CA ILE A 78 8.04 -20.88 0.68
C ILE A 78 7.24 -22.16 0.44
N LYS A 79 5.92 -22.03 0.25
CA LYS A 79 5.04 -23.17 0.01
C LYS A 79 5.35 -23.84 -1.32
N ALA A 80 5.49 -23.08 -2.41
CA ALA A 80 5.83 -23.59 -3.73
C ALA A 80 7.15 -24.37 -3.71
N VAL A 81 8.20 -23.81 -3.10
CA VAL A 81 9.49 -24.51 -2.97
C VAL A 81 9.35 -25.77 -2.11
N LYS A 82 8.56 -25.73 -1.02
CA LYS A 82 8.30 -26.91 -0.17
C LYS A 82 7.57 -28.02 -0.95
N TYR A 83 6.60 -27.68 -1.81
CA TYR A 83 5.88 -28.65 -2.62
C TYR A 83 6.78 -29.30 -3.67
N GLU A 84 7.53 -28.51 -4.42
CA GLU A 84 8.46 -29.04 -5.44
C GLU A 84 9.57 -29.87 -4.79
N LYS A 85 10.04 -29.47 -3.62
CA LYS A 85 11.01 -30.23 -2.83
C LYS A 85 10.48 -31.62 -2.44
N LEU A 86 9.23 -31.71 -1.98
CA LEU A 86 8.58 -32.99 -1.65
C LEU A 86 8.38 -33.85 -2.90
N LYS A 87 7.97 -33.24 -4.02
CA LYS A 87 7.77 -33.91 -5.31
C LYS A 87 9.08 -34.48 -5.86
N ALA A 88 10.19 -33.77 -5.67
CA ALA A 88 11.52 -34.20 -6.08
C ALA A 88 12.21 -35.16 -5.08
N GLY A 89 11.53 -35.54 -3.98
CA GLY A 89 12.09 -36.43 -2.94
C GLY A 89 13.31 -35.85 -2.23
N LYS A 90 13.54 -34.53 -2.32
CA LYS A 90 14.76 -33.89 -1.85
C LYS A 90 14.67 -33.52 -0.36
N GLY A 91 15.62 -34.02 0.43
CA GLY A 91 15.72 -33.84 1.88
C GLY A 91 16.27 -32.46 2.29
N LYS A 92 17.13 -32.38 3.31
CA LYS A 92 17.73 -31.10 3.72
C LYS A 92 18.72 -30.63 2.64
N MET A 93 18.50 -29.43 2.08
CA MET A 93 19.34 -28.84 1.04
C MET A 93 20.15 -27.68 1.61
N ASN A 94 21.36 -27.48 1.10
CA ASN A 94 22.17 -26.33 1.48
C ASN A 94 21.67 -25.03 0.81
N ARG A 95 22.09 -23.86 1.31
CA ARG A 95 21.60 -22.56 0.81
C ARG A 95 21.87 -22.36 -0.70
N LYS A 96 23.02 -22.83 -1.21
CA LYS A 96 23.35 -22.80 -2.65
C LYS A 96 22.41 -23.67 -3.49
N GLU A 97 22.15 -24.90 -3.05
CA GLU A 97 21.22 -25.81 -3.74
C GLU A 97 19.79 -25.27 -3.73
N TYR A 98 19.38 -24.61 -2.63
CA TYR A 98 18.06 -23.97 -2.55
C TYR A 98 17.88 -22.88 -3.60
N ILE A 99 18.89 -22.02 -3.81
CA ILE A 99 18.84 -20.97 -4.84
C ILE A 99 18.79 -21.57 -6.24
N ASN A 100 19.62 -22.59 -6.52
CA ASN A 100 19.63 -23.26 -7.82
C ASN A 100 18.30 -23.98 -8.11
N PHE A 101 17.74 -24.64 -7.09
CA PHE A 101 16.43 -25.29 -7.19
C PHE A 101 15.29 -24.28 -7.40
N CYS A 102 15.33 -23.12 -6.72
CA CYS A 102 14.38 -22.04 -7.00
C CYS A 102 14.50 -21.53 -8.44
N LYS A 103 15.71 -21.38 -8.97
CA LYS A 103 15.91 -21.01 -10.39
C LYS A 103 15.31 -22.04 -11.34
N GLU A 104 15.54 -23.33 -11.10
CA GLU A 104 14.96 -24.41 -11.91
C GLU A 104 13.42 -24.46 -11.82
N VAL A 105 12.85 -24.35 -10.61
CA VAL A 105 11.40 -24.42 -10.38
C VAL A 105 10.65 -23.21 -10.94
N PHE A 106 11.21 -22.00 -10.74
CA PHE A 106 10.58 -20.78 -11.22
C PHE A 106 11.04 -20.40 -12.63
N LEU A 107 11.90 -21.22 -13.27
CA LEU A 107 12.51 -20.97 -14.58
C LEU A 107 13.09 -19.53 -14.70
N ILE A 108 13.78 -19.06 -13.65
CA ILE A 108 14.47 -17.76 -13.57
C ILE A 108 15.96 -17.93 -13.82
#